data_AF-A0A4Q3KG45-F1
#
_entry.id   AF-A0A4Q3KG45-F1
#
_cell.length_a   1.000
_cell.length_b   1.000
_cell.length_c   1.000
_cell.angle_alpha   90.00
_cell.angle_beta   90.00
_cell.angle_gamma   90.00
#
_symmetry.space_group_name_H-M   'P 1'
#
loop_
_entity.id
_entity.type
_entity.pdbx_description
1 polymer ?
#
loop_
_entity_poly.entity_id
_entity_poly.type
_entity_poly.pdbx_seq_one_letter_code
_entity_poly.pdbx_strand_id
1 'polypeptide(L)'
;MSLYIEIQTKQYPLTVSEIMSANRHMSFPVPFEAPDGYAPVAETAQPAHNANTQRVVEAAPAEQGGVWSQRWTVVALTAAEKAAALETEKARLLEAATAKRWAVETGGVTFPDGTRIGTTLDDQNRITTVIANAQLAGVSTVNFKAATGWITLTLTELQGIAAAIALHVQECFTVERGHHEAIEALTLAQARAYDVGQGWPT
;
A
#
# COMPACT_ATOMS: atom_id res chain seq x y z
N MET A 1 -3.77 27.84 8.55
CA MET A 1 -3.59 28.48 9.87
C MET A 1 -2.54 29.56 9.67
N SER A 2 -2.83 30.84 9.95
CA SER A 2 -1.90 31.92 9.59
C SER A 2 -0.65 31.86 10.47
N LEU A 3 0.52 31.85 9.82
CA LEU A 3 1.83 31.91 10.47
C LEU A 3 2.41 33.31 10.34
N TYR A 4 3.20 33.69 11.34
CA TYR A 4 3.82 35.00 11.44
C TYR A 4 5.32 34.86 11.72
N ILE A 5 6.08 35.88 11.35
CA ILE A 5 7.48 36.06 11.72
C ILE A 5 7.62 37.32 12.56
N GLU A 6 8.43 37.26 13.62
CA GLU A 6 8.91 38.46 14.28
C GLU A 6 10.13 39.00 13.51
N ILE A 7 10.06 40.25 13.08
CA ILE A 7 10.93 40.83 12.06
C ILE A 7 12.35 41.05 12.58
N GLN A 8 12.55 41.37 13.87
CA GLN A 8 13.86 41.72 14.42
C GLN A 8 14.70 40.49 14.78
N THR A 9 14.12 39.57 15.55
CA THR A 9 14.68 38.32 16.04
C THR A 9 14.65 37.20 14.99
N LYS A 10 13.86 37.36 13.93
CA LYS A 10 13.59 36.32 12.93
C LYS A 10 12.95 35.06 13.51
N GLN A 11 12.26 35.19 14.64
CA GLN A 11 11.54 34.07 15.25
C GLN A 11 10.36 33.65 14.35
N TYR A 12 10.39 32.39 13.94
CA TYR A 12 9.42 31.74 13.06
C TYR A 12 9.47 30.22 13.30
N PRO A 13 8.35 29.47 13.17
CA PRO A 13 6.98 29.95 12.97
C PRO A 13 6.35 30.47 14.27
N LEU A 14 5.47 31.46 14.14
CA LEU A 14 4.63 31.96 15.24
C LEU A 14 3.15 31.90 14.86
N THR A 15 2.35 31.36 15.77
CA THR A 15 0.89 31.38 15.72
C THR A 15 0.34 32.65 16.36
N VAL A 16 -0.92 32.97 16.06
CA VAL A 16 -1.65 34.07 16.72
C VAL A 16 -1.62 33.95 18.24
N SER A 17 -1.81 32.73 18.77
CA SER A 17 -1.84 32.50 20.22
C SER A 17 -0.47 32.76 20.87
N GLU A 18 0.63 32.39 20.21
CA GLU A 18 1.98 32.66 20.71
C GLU A 18 2.29 34.16 20.71
N ILE A 19 1.87 34.90 19.67
CA ILE A 19 2.01 36.36 19.62
C ILE A 19 1.21 37.02 20.76
N MET A 20 -0.06 36.63 20.94
CA MET A 20 -0.89 37.16 22.01
C MET A 20 -0.30 36.85 23.40
N SER A 21 0.27 35.65 23.58
CA SER A 21 0.89 35.23 24.83
C SER A 21 2.19 36.00 25.14
N ALA A 22 3.01 36.27 24.13
CA ALA A 22 4.21 37.09 24.27
C ALA A 22 3.88 38.56 24.59
N ASN A 23 2.72 39.02 24.13
CA ASN A 23 2.27 40.42 24.21
C ASN A 23 1.03 40.57 25.12
N ARG A 24 0.99 39.84 26.25
CA ARG A 24 -0.14 39.88 27.21
C ARG A 24 -0.46 41.26 27.80
N HIS A 25 0.47 42.21 27.68
CA HIS A 25 0.29 43.59 28.10
C HIS A 25 -0.49 44.44 27.08
N MET A 26 -0.78 43.90 25.89
CA MET A 26 -1.49 44.55 24.80
C MET A 26 -2.90 43.95 24.64
N SER A 27 -3.81 44.73 24.06
CA SER A 27 -5.10 44.24 23.56
C SER A 27 -5.03 44.05 22.05
N PHE A 28 -5.68 43.01 21.54
CA PHE A 28 -5.69 42.67 20.11
C PHE A 28 -7.09 42.88 19.52
N PRO A 29 -7.19 43.44 18.30
CA PRO A 29 -8.47 43.57 17.61
C PRO A 29 -9.02 42.19 17.19
N VAL A 30 -10.31 42.16 16.87
CA VAL A 30 -10.99 41.01 16.27
C VAL A 30 -11.63 41.49 14.96
N PRO A 31 -11.20 41.01 13.77
CA PRO A 31 -10.19 39.96 13.55
C PRO A 31 -8.78 40.39 14.00
N PHE A 32 -7.94 39.39 14.31
CA PHE A 32 -6.58 39.63 14.79
C PHE A 32 -5.76 40.41 13.75
N GLU A 33 -5.12 41.48 14.20
CA GLU A 33 -4.09 42.20 13.48
C GLU A 33 -2.78 42.07 14.27
N ALA A 34 -1.71 41.72 13.58
CA ALA A 34 -0.41 41.55 14.20
C ALA A 34 0.14 42.92 14.65
N PRO A 35 0.71 43.03 15.86
CA PRO A 35 1.30 44.29 16.31
C PRO A 35 2.58 44.60 15.54
N ASP A 36 3.03 45.85 15.63
CA ASP A 36 4.28 46.29 15.01
C ASP A 36 5.46 45.36 15.37
N GLY A 37 6.29 45.03 14.38
CA GLY A 37 7.39 44.08 14.52
C GLY A 37 7.02 42.64 14.16
N TYR A 38 5.74 42.32 13.92
CA TYR A 38 5.31 41.03 13.38
C TYR A 38 4.75 41.19 11.97
N ALA A 39 5.05 40.24 11.09
CA ALA A 39 4.50 40.19 9.74
C ALA A 39 3.86 38.83 9.45
N PRO A 40 2.71 38.79 8.75
CA PRO A 40 2.15 37.52 8.27
C PRO A 40 3.06 36.92 7.20
N VAL A 41 3.22 35.60 7.23
CA VAL A 41 3.99 34.85 6.23
C VAL A 41 3.01 34.17 5.27
N ALA A 42 3.07 34.57 3.99
CA ALA A 42 2.29 33.98 2.92
C ALA A 42 2.78 32.55 2.61
N GLU A 43 1.84 31.61 2.48
CA GLU A 43 2.15 30.24 2.08
C GLU A 43 2.61 30.19 0.62
N THR A 44 3.61 29.36 0.33
CA THR A 44 4.11 29.16 -1.03
C THR A 44 4.13 27.68 -1.39
N ALA A 45 3.98 27.37 -2.68
CA ALA A 45 4.03 25.99 -3.14
C ALA A 45 5.43 25.39 -2.93
N GLN A 46 5.46 24.15 -2.44
CA GLN A 46 6.71 23.39 -2.34
C GLN A 46 7.27 23.09 -3.74
N PRO A 47 8.60 23.14 -3.93
CA PRO A 47 9.22 22.80 -5.20
C PRO A 47 9.05 21.32 -5.52
N ALA A 48 9.02 21.01 -6.82
CA ALA A 48 9.10 19.63 -7.29
C ALA A 48 10.43 18.99 -6.86
N HIS A 49 10.38 17.75 -6.41
CA HIS A 49 11.53 17.00 -5.93
C HIS A 49 11.35 15.50 -6.19
N ASN A 50 12.48 14.77 -6.20
CA ASN A 50 12.45 13.33 -6.32
C ASN A 50 12.35 12.68 -4.93
N ALA A 51 11.16 12.22 -4.57
CA ALA A 51 10.88 11.61 -3.27
C ALA A 51 11.72 10.35 -2.95
N ASN A 52 12.44 9.75 -3.91
CA ASN A 52 13.36 8.63 -3.66
C ASN A 52 14.70 9.10 -3.08
N THR A 53 15.04 10.38 -3.29
CA THR A 53 16.38 10.91 -3.01
C THR A 53 16.38 12.23 -2.27
N GLN A 54 15.24 12.90 -2.18
CA GLN A 54 15.11 14.25 -1.68
C GLN A 54 13.88 14.39 -0.78
N ARG A 55 13.93 15.38 0.10
CA ARG A 55 12.77 15.91 0.85
C ARG A 55 12.81 17.43 0.82
N VAL A 56 11.65 18.04 1.07
CA VAL A 56 11.52 19.50 1.16
C VAL A 56 11.56 19.90 2.63
N VAL A 57 12.37 20.90 2.97
CA VAL A 57 12.39 21.55 4.28
C VAL A 57 12.01 23.00 4.16
N GLU A 58 11.27 23.47 5.16
CA GLU A 58 11.03 24.88 5.30
C GLU A 58 12.31 25.57 5.77
N ALA A 59 12.71 26.61 5.03
CA ALA A 59 13.79 27.50 5.40
C ALA A 59 13.20 28.78 6.01
N ALA A 60 14.07 29.64 6.55
CA ALA A 60 13.64 30.96 6.99
C ALA A 60 12.88 31.67 5.85
N PRO A 61 11.69 32.22 6.12
CA PRO A 61 10.89 32.90 5.11
C PRO A 61 11.68 34.10 4.56
N ALA A 62 11.33 34.52 3.34
CA ALA A 62 11.99 35.64 2.67
C ALA A 62 10.99 36.77 2.46
N GLU A 63 11.48 38.00 2.60
CA GLU A 63 10.72 39.20 2.30
C GLU A 63 10.97 39.65 0.85
N GLN A 64 9.90 39.86 0.09
CA GLN A 64 9.98 40.46 -1.24
C GLN A 64 8.83 41.44 -1.43
N GLY A 65 9.16 42.71 -1.65
CA GLY A 65 8.15 43.76 -1.88
C GLY A 65 7.24 44.04 -0.67
N GLY A 66 7.76 43.90 0.55
CA GLY A 66 7.00 44.10 1.80
C GLY A 66 6.12 42.92 2.20
N VAL A 67 6.17 41.80 1.47
CA VAL A 67 5.45 40.57 1.80
C VAL A 67 6.44 39.49 2.21
N TRP A 68 6.25 38.94 3.40
CA TRP A 68 6.98 37.75 3.84
C TRP A 68 6.33 36.51 3.26
N SER A 69 7.13 35.62 2.69
CA SER A 69 6.66 34.39 2.06
C SER A 69 7.48 33.19 2.55
N GLN A 70 6.81 32.05 2.71
CA GLN A 70 7.48 30.78 3.01
C GLN A 70 8.55 30.50 1.97
N ARG A 71 9.66 29.91 2.43
CA ARG A 71 10.74 29.48 1.57
C ARG A 71 10.99 28.01 1.79
N TRP A 72 11.15 27.28 0.70
CA TRP A 72 11.38 25.85 0.72
C TRP A 72 12.76 25.52 0.15
N THR A 73 13.44 24.55 0.74
CA THR A 73 14.72 24.02 0.24
C THR A 73 14.60 22.52 0.02
N VAL A 74 15.08 22.04 -1.12
CA VAL A 74 15.18 20.62 -1.40
C VAL A 74 16.50 20.11 -0.84
N VAL A 75 16.44 19.16 0.08
CA VAL A 75 17.62 18.51 0.68
C VAL A 75 17.65 17.04 0.32
N ALA A 76 18.85 16.47 0.22
CA ALA A 76 19.00 15.03 -0.02
C ALA A 76 18.57 14.23 1.22
N LEU A 77 17.88 13.12 0.98
CA LEU A 77 17.64 12.12 2.02
C LEU A 77 18.98 11.52 2.46
N THR A 78 19.12 11.40 3.78
CA THR A 78 20.19 10.67 4.44
C THR A 78 20.11 9.17 4.11
N ALA A 79 21.20 8.44 4.35
CA ALA A 79 21.21 6.99 4.19
C ALA A 79 20.18 6.30 5.10
N ALA A 80 20.02 6.79 6.34
CA ALA A 80 19.06 6.25 7.29
C ALA A 80 17.60 6.46 6.83
N GLU A 81 17.27 7.65 6.32
CA GLU A 81 15.93 7.94 5.78
C GLU A 81 15.63 7.06 4.55
N LYS A 82 16.60 6.88 3.64
CA LYS A 82 16.44 6.00 2.47
C LYS A 82 16.23 4.54 2.89
N ALA A 83 16.98 4.06 3.87
CA ALA A 83 16.84 2.71 4.39
C ALA A 83 15.47 2.50 5.06
N ALA A 84 15.03 3.42 5.91
CA ALA A 84 13.72 3.34 6.55
C ALA A 84 12.57 3.35 5.53
N ALA A 85 12.67 4.21 4.51
CA ALA A 85 11.69 4.24 3.42
C ALA A 85 11.70 2.94 2.59
N LEU A 86 12.86 2.34 2.36
CA LEU A 86 12.98 1.06 1.65
C LEU A 86 12.31 -0.07 2.44
N GLU A 87 12.61 -0.20 3.73
CA GLU A 87 12.02 -1.25 4.57
C GLU A 87 10.50 -1.10 4.67
N THR A 88 10.00 0.13 4.80
CA THR A 88 8.55 0.41 4.79
C THR A 88 7.91 -0.04 3.47
N GLU A 89 8.54 0.26 2.34
CA GLU A 89 8.00 -0.12 1.03
C GLU A 89 8.07 -1.64 0.80
N LYS A 90 9.16 -2.29 1.20
CA LYS A 90 9.28 -3.75 1.12
C LYS A 90 8.21 -4.46 1.95
N ALA A 91 7.98 -4.01 3.19
CA ALA A 91 6.93 -4.58 4.04
C ALA A 91 5.54 -4.47 3.37
N ARG A 92 5.22 -3.31 2.80
CA ARG A 92 3.98 -3.10 2.04
C ARG A 92 3.86 -4.04 0.85
N LEU A 93 4.94 -4.24 0.09
CA LEU A 93 4.95 -5.12 -1.08
C LEU A 93 4.79 -6.59 -0.70
N LEU A 94 5.44 -7.05 0.37
CA LEU A 94 5.31 -8.41 0.89
C LEU A 94 3.86 -8.69 1.31
N GLU A 95 3.25 -7.77 2.08
CA GLU A 95 1.84 -7.88 2.46
C GLU A 95 0.93 -7.92 1.22
N ALA A 96 1.19 -7.07 0.23
CA ALA A 96 0.42 -7.04 -1.02
C ALA A 96 0.57 -8.34 -1.84
N ALA A 97 1.77 -8.93 -1.90
CA ALA A 97 2.00 -10.21 -2.57
C ALA A 97 1.24 -11.35 -1.88
N THR A 98 1.29 -11.43 -0.54
CA THR A 98 0.53 -12.40 0.25
C THR A 98 -0.98 -12.22 0.09
N ALA A 99 -1.48 -10.98 0.09
CA ALA A 99 -2.89 -10.69 -0.14
C ALA A 99 -3.33 -11.09 -1.56
N LYS A 100 -2.48 -10.84 -2.56
CA LYS A 100 -2.76 -11.22 -3.95
C LYS A 100 -2.77 -12.72 -4.13
N ARG A 101 -1.82 -13.45 -3.53
CA ARG A 101 -1.80 -14.91 -3.50
C ARG A 101 -3.10 -15.44 -2.95
N TRP A 102 -3.55 -14.96 -1.79
CA TRP A 102 -4.81 -15.39 -1.18
C TRP A 102 -6.01 -15.15 -2.10
N ALA A 103 -6.09 -13.99 -2.75
CA ALA A 103 -7.18 -13.66 -3.66
C ALA A 103 -7.24 -14.59 -4.89
N VAL A 104 -6.08 -14.96 -5.45
CA VAL A 104 -5.98 -15.86 -6.60
C VAL A 104 -6.20 -17.32 -6.19
N GLU A 105 -5.59 -17.74 -5.08
CA GLU A 105 -5.72 -19.07 -4.48
C GLU A 105 -7.17 -19.41 -4.20
N THR A 106 -7.96 -18.47 -3.67
CA THR A 106 -9.39 -18.66 -3.34
C THR A 106 -10.34 -18.25 -4.47
N GLY A 107 -9.79 -17.77 -5.59
CA GLY A 107 -10.53 -17.24 -6.74
C GLY A 107 -11.22 -18.29 -7.62
N GLY A 108 -11.05 -19.59 -7.33
CA GLY A 108 -11.58 -20.69 -8.11
C GLY A 108 -10.80 -20.96 -9.40
N VAL A 109 -11.01 -22.14 -9.99
CA VAL A 109 -10.44 -22.53 -11.29
C VAL A 109 -11.58 -22.73 -12.28
N THR A 110 -11.39 -22.20 -13.50
CA THR A 110 -12.34 -22.38 -14.60
C THR A 110 -11.79 -23.38 -15.61
N PHE A 111 -12.56 -24.41 -15.89
CA PHE A 111 -12.21 -25.47 -16.84
C PHE A 111 -12.64 -25.10 -18.27
N PRO A 112 -12.08 -25.73 -19.32
CA PRO A 112 -12.40 -25.41 -20.72
C PRO A 112 -13.87 -25.55 -21.11
N ASP A 113 -14.63 -26.37 -20.38
CA ASP A 113 -16.07 -26.57 -20.54
C ASP A 113 -16.92 -25.46 -19.89
N GLY A 114 -16.28 -24.48 -19.24
CA GLY A 114 -16.92 -23.39 -18.50
C GLY A 114 -17.30 -23.75 -17.06
N THR A 115 -17.04 -24.97 -16.60
CA THR A 115 -17.25 -25.36 -15.21
C THR A 115 -16.30 -24.57 -14.32
N ARG A 116 -16.84 -23.92 -13.27
CA ARG A 116 -16.04 -23.23 -12.26
C ARG A 116 -16.09 -23.96 -10.93
N ILE A 117 -14.92 -24.32 -10.42
CA ILE A 117 -14.75 -24.98 -9.14
C ILE A 117 -14.14 -23.98 -8.15
N GLY A 118 -14.72 -23.88 -6.96
CA GLY A 118 -14.14 -23.10 -5.88
C GLY A 118 -12.83 -23.73 -5.39
N THR A 119 -11.88 -22.92 -4.96
CA THR A 119 -10.57 -23.37 -4.46
C THR A 119 -10.32 -22.92 -3.03
N THR A 120 -11.37 -22.57 -2.29
CA THR A 120 -11.23 -22.31 -0.85
C THR A 120 -10.76 -23.57 -0.13
N LEU A 121 -10.25 -23.42 1.09
CA LEU A 121 -9.84 -24.56 1.92
C LEU A 121 -10.96 -25.59 2.08
N ASP A 122 -12.20 -25.13 2.21
CA ASP A 122 -13.38 -25.99 2.31
C ASP A 122 -13.62 -26.78 1.01
N ASP A 123 -13.45 -26.15 -0.16
CA ASP A 123 -13.59 -26.82 -1.45
C ASP A 123 -12.51 -27.89 -1.66
N GLN A 124 -11.26 -27.56 -1.32
CA GLN A 124 -10.11 -28.47 -1.42
C GLN A 124 -10.29 -29.70 -0.51
N ASN A 125 -10.69 -29.47 0.74
CA ASN A 125 -10.96 -30.54 1.72
C ASN A 125 -12.13 -31.42 1.29
N ARG A 126 -13.18 -30.82 0.74
CA ARG A 126 -14.37 -31.53 0.26
C ARG A 126 -14.04 -32.45 -0.90
N ILE A 127 -13.29 -32.00 -1.90
CA ILE A 127 -12.92 -32.83 -3.06
C ILE A 127 -12.10 -34.05 -2.62
N THR A 128 -11.09 -33.83 -1.77
CA THR A 128 -10.25 -34.93 -1.24
C THR A 128 -11.07 -35.96 -0.47
N THR A 129 -12.01 -35.49 0.37
CA THR A 129 -12.90 -36.35 1.15
C THR A 129 -13.86 -37.16 0.26
N VAL A 130 -14.42 -36.54 -0.78
CA VAL A 130 -15.33 -37.21 -1.72
C VAL A 130 -14.59 -38.30 -2.50
N ILE A 131 -13.36 -38.05 -2.95
CA ILE A 131 -12.54 -39.06 -3.65
C ILE A 131 -12.30 -40.27 -2.74
N ALA A 132 -11.85 -40.06 -1.50
CA ALA A 132 -11.57 -41.14 -0.57
C ALA A 132 -12.82 -41.98 -0.24
N ASN A 133 -13.95 -41.31 0.00
CA ASN A 133 -15.22 -41.99 0.30
C ASN A 133 -15.79 -42.74 -0.91
N ALA A 134 -15.70 -42.18 -2.12
CA ALA A 134 -16.16 -42.83 -3.34
C ALA A 134 -15.33 -44.10 -3.65
N GLN A 135 -14.00 -44.04 -3.44
CA GLN A 135 -13.12 -45.21 -3.54
C GLN A 135 -13.51 -46.30 -2.54
N LEU A 136 -13.70 -45.93 -1.27
CA LEU A 136 -14.09 -46.87 -0.22
C LEU A 136 -15.45 -47.53 -0.50
N ALA A 137 -16.41 -46.76 -1.02
CA ALA A 137 -17.77 -47.23 -1.30
C ALA A 137 -17.92 -47.94 -2.67
N GLY A 138 -16.87 -47.95 -3.51
CA GLY A 138 -16.94 -48.52 -4.87
C GLY A 138 -17.84 -47.74 -5.83
N VAL A 139 -18.01 -46.43 -5.60
CA VAL A 139 -18.85 -45.55 -6.42
C VAL A 139 -18.05 -45.03 -7.61
N SER A 140 -18.56 -45.25 -8.83
CA SER A 140 -17.89 -44.83 -10.07
C SER A 140 -18.18 -43.39 -10.48
N THR A 141 -19.31 -42.83 -10.03
CA THR A 141 -19.77 -41.47 -10.35
C THR A 141 -20.31 -40.75 -9.13
N VAL A 142 -20.01 -39.45 -8.99
CA VAL A 142 -20.51 -38.61 -7.91
C VAL A 142 -21.27 -37.41 -8.44
N ASN A 143 -22.30 -36.99 -7.72
CA ASN A 143 -22.95 -35.70 -7.95
C ASN A 143 -22.23 -34.64 -7.11
N PHE A 144 -21.53 -33.74 -7.77
CA PHE A 144 -20.75 -32.69 -7.15
C PHE A 144 -21.44 -31.33 -7.32
N LYS A 145 -21.39 -30.50 -6.28
CA LYS A 145 -21.93 -29.13 -6.31
C LYS A 145 -20.80 -28.15 -6.58
N ALA A 146 -20.60 -27.82 -7.85
CA ALA A 146 -19.67 -26.80 -8.32
C ALA A 146 -20.23 -25.38 -8.07
N ALA A 147 -19.40 -24.36 -8.27
CA ALA A 147 -19.86 -22.97 -8.19
C ALA A 147 -20.88 -22.63 -9.28
N THR A 148 -20.81 -23.32 -10.42
CA THR A 148 -21.74 -23.19 -11.55
C THR A 148 -23.01 -24.03 -11.42
N GLY A 149 -23.10 -24.93 -10.44
CA GLY A 149 -24.27 -25.79 -10.23
C GLY A 149 -23.94 -27.25 -9.93
N TRP A 150 -24.94 -28.12 -10.05
CA TRP A 150 -24.76 -29.57 -9.89
C TRP A 150 -24.18 -30.18 -11.17
N ILE A 151 -23.14 -30.98 -11.02
CA ILE A 151 -22.51 -31.75 -12.10
C ILE A 151 -22.35 -33.21 -11.66
N THR A 152 -22.41 -34.14 -12.60
CA THR A 152 -22.09 -35.54 -12.37
C THR A 152 -20.71 -35.80 -12.94
N LEU A 153 -19.80 -36.28 -12.10
CA LEU A 153 -18.41 -36.57 -12.47
C LEU A 153 -18.11 -38.04 -12.20
N THR A 154 -17.36 -38.66 -13.09
CA THR A 154 -16.65 -39.89 -12.80
C THR A 154 -15.59 -39.65 -11.72
N LEU A 155 -15.20 -40.71 -11.03
CA LEU A 155 -14.12 -40.62 -10.04
C LEU A 155 -12.81 -40.12 -10.67
N THR A 156 -12.52 -40.52 -11.91
CA THR A 156 -11.32 -40.07 -12.66
C THR A 156 -11.38 -38.58 -13.00
N GLU A 157 -12.53 -38.06 -13.41
CA GLU A 157 -12.70 -36.61 -13.65
C GLU A 157 -12.53 -35.81 -12.36
N LEU A 158 -13.09 -36.30 -11.25
CA LEU A 158 -12.93 -35.64 -9.95
C LEU A 158 -11.45 -35.63 -9.49
N GLN A 159 -10.71 -36.72 -9.72
CA GLN A 159 -9.27 -36.78 -9.47
C GLN A 159 -8.50 -35.78 -10.34
N GLY A 160 -8.87 -35.62 -11.60
CA GLY A 160 -8.30 -34.61 -12.50
C GLY A 160 -8.53 -33.18 -11.99
N ILE A 161 -9.74 -32.88 -11.50
CA ILE A 161 -10.06 -31.59 -10.88
C ILE A 161 -9.20 -31.38 -9.62
N ALA A 162 -9.09 -32.39 -8.75
CA ALA A 162 -8.26 -32.30 -7.54
C ALA A 162 -6.79 -32.00 -7.87
N ALA A 163 -6.24 -32.67 -8.89
CA ALA A 163 -4.88 -32.43 -9.36
C ALA A 163 -4.70 -31.01 -9.93
N ALA A 164 -5.66 -30.54 -10.73
CA ALA A 164 -5.63 -29.19 -11.28
C ALA A 164 -5.64 -28.11 -10.18
N ILE A 165 -6.46 -28.29 -9.15
CA ILE A 165 -6.50 -27.39 -7.99
C ILE A 165 -5.17 -27.42 -7.22
N ALA A 166 -4.61 -28.60 -6.97
CA ALA A 166 -3.33 -28.73 -6.28
C ALA A 166 -2.19 -28.03 -7.04
N LEU A 167 -2.17 -28.15 -8.37
CA LEU A 167 -1.22 -27.45 -9.22
C LEU A 167 -1.43 -25.93 -9.19
N HIS A 168 -2.68 -25.45 -9.29
CA HIS A 168 -3.02 -24.03 -9.18
C HIS A 168 -2.53 -23.42 -7.86
N VAL A 169 -2.80 -24.09 -6.73
CA VAL A 169 -2.34 -23.64 -5.41
C VAL A 169 -0.81 -23.63 -5.35
N GLN A 170 -0.14 -24.69 -5.83
CA GLN A 170 1.32 -24.74 -5.88
C GLN A 170 1.91 -23.60 -6.72
N GLU A 171 1.31 -23.28 -7.85
CA GLU A 171 1.72 -22.15 -8.69
C GLU A 171 1.53 -20.81 -7.97
N CYS A 172 0.41 -20.61 -7.27
CA CYS A 172 0.18 -19.42 -6.43
C CYS A 172 1.30 -19.22 -5.40
N PHE A 173 1.69 -20.26 -4.66
CA PHE A 173 2.79 -20.20 -3.69
C PHE A 173 4.15 -20.01 -4.37
N THR A 174 4.35 -20.59 -5.55
CA THR A 174 5.59 -20.43 -6.32
C THR A 174 5.77 -18.96 -6.75
N VAL A 175 4.69 -18.32 -7.19
CA VAL A 175 4.68 -16.90 -7.57
C VAL A 175 4.88 -15.99 -6.37
N GLU A 176 4.19 -16.23 -5.25
CA GLU A 176 4.40 -15.47 -3.99
C GLU A 176 5.86 -15.53 -3.54
N ARG A 177 6.46 -16.73 -3.54
CA ARG A 177 7.88 -16.90 -3.20
C ARG A 177 8.78 -16.11 -4.15
N GLY A 178 8.53 -16.17 -5.46
CA GLY A 178 9.29 -15.39 -6.44
C GLY A 178 9.19 -13.88 -6.22
N HIS A 179 8.02 -13.37 -5.84
CA HIS A 179 7.85 -11.98 -5.45
C HIS A 179 8.65 -11.65 -4.18
N HIS A 180 8.59 -12.50 -3.14
CA HIS A 180 9.33 -12.27 -1.89
C HIS A 180 10.84 -12.21 -2.14
N GLU A 181 11.39 -13.19 -2.86
CA GLU A 181 12.81 -13.26 -3.24
C GLU A 181 13.21 -12.02 -4.07
N ALA A 182 12.38 -11.57 -5.00
CA ALA A 182 12.63 -10.37 -5.80
C ALA A 182 12.61 -9.09 -4.96
N ILE A 183 11.64 -8.94 -4.05
CA ILE A 183 11.45 -7.76 -3.19
C ILE A 183 12.68 -7.54 -2.29
N GLU A 184 13.28 -8.60 -1.76
CA GLU A 184 14.46 -8.51 -0.92
C GLU A 184 15.64 -7.80 -1.61
N ALA A 185 15.81 -8.01 -2.92
CA ALA A 185 16.90 -7.45 -3.71
C ALA A 185 16.67 -6.01 -4.20
N LEU A 186 15.49 -5.41 -3.96
CA LEU A 186 15.14 -4.11 -4.54
C LEU A 186 15.81 -2.93 -3.83
N THR A 187 16.15 -1.91 -4.63
CA THR A 187 16.39 -0.53 -4.17
C THR A 187 15.06 0.21 -3.96
N LEU A 188 15.08 1.37 -3.28
CA LEU A 188 13.87 2.17 -3.03
C LEU A 188 13.15 2.59 -4.31
N ALA A 189 13.89 2.99 -5.34
CA ALA A 189 13.31 3.36 -6.62
C ALA A 189 12.64 2.16 -7.31
N GLN A 190 13.25 0.96 -7.23
CA GLN A 190 12.68 -0.24 -7.80
C GLN A 190 11.47 -0.73 -7.01
N ALA A 191 11.52 -0.70 -5.68
CA ALA A 191 10.41 -1.09 -4.81
C ALA A 191 9.15 -0.25 -5.11
N ARG A 192 9.29 1.07 -5.23
CA ARG A 192 8.17 1.97 -5.57
C ARG A 192 7.59 1.76 -6.96
N ALA A 193 8.35 1.15 -7.88
CA ALA A 193 7.91 0.84 -9.23
C ALA A 193 7.51 -0.63 -9.40
N TYR A 194 7.60 -1.45 -8.35
CA TYR A 194 7.39 -2.89 -8.43
C TYR A 194 5.89 -3.22 -8.55
N ASP A 195 5.54 -4.07 -9.51
CA ASP A 195 4.18 -4.55 -9.73
C ASP A 195 4.01 -5.96 -9.17
N VAL A 196 3.31 -6.07 -8.04
CA VAL A 196 2.94 -7.36 -7.42
C VAL A 196 1.82 -8.10 -8.17
N GLY A 197 1.21 -7.49 -9.19
CA GLY A 197 0.06 -8.03 -9.92
C GLY A 197 0.43 -9.01 -11.05
N GLN A 198 1.72 -9.18 -11.36
CA GLN A 198 2.18 -9.97 -12.50
C GLN A 198 2.42 -11.44 -12.14
N GLY A 199 2.30 -12.33 -13.12
CA GLY A 199 2.77 -13.72 -13.00
C GLY A 199 1.84 -14.69 -12.25
N TRP A 200 0.69 -14.23 -11.74
CA TRP A 200 -0.27 -15.10 -11.06
C TRP A 200 -1.04 -16.01 -12.04
N PRO A 201 -1.37 -17.25 -11.64
CA PRO A 201 -2.22 -18.14 -12.43
C PRO A 201 -3.65 -17.60 -12.55
N THR A 202 -4.36 -18.04 -13.59
CA THR A 202 -5.73 -17.61 -13.96
C THR A 202 -6.74 -18.72 -13.86
#